data_AF-A0A8E0REL6-F1
#
_entry.id   AF-A0A8E0REL6-F1
#
_cell.length_a   1.000
_cell.length_b   1.000
_cell.length_c   1.000
_cell.angle_alpha   90.00
_cell.angle_beta   90.00
_cell.angle_gamma   90.00
#
_symmetry.space_group_name_H-M   'P 1'
#
loop_
_entity.id
_entity.type
_entity.pdbx_description
1 polymer ?
#
loop_
_entity_poly.entity_id
_entity_poly.type
_entity_poly.pdbx_seq_one_letter_code
_entity_poly.pdbx_strand_id
1 'polypeptide(L)'
;MDLERSYLSATLIETKNADKNIELLLNGLDRKGDCAKQLIQSFEEMGLRVVQEKYGLDTLYQFHPKADYDIRLLFGYNHMLAAEDMGKLSRRIDGLIYLESPLENPKINWFQDYQIPLFKLSRDSNYGQAVELSDIQDFLLTVAQRSEAISETYVAKFEAAPPEKRRHHFLGILSWET
;
A
#
# COMPACT_ATOMS: atom_id res chain seq x y z
N MET A 1 -32.65 0.11 15.62
CA MET A 1 -31.94 -1.17 15.47
C MET A 1 -31.86 -1.51 14.00
N ASP A 2 -30.62 -1.58 13.51
CA ASP A 2 -30.06 -2.41 12.43
C ASP A 2 -30.53 -2.34 10.97
N LEU A 3 -31.67 -1.75 10.61
CA LEU A 3 -32.04 -1.70 9.19
C LEU A 3 -31.38 -0.56 8.40
N GLU A 4 -31.26 0.64 8.97
CA GLU A 4 -30.68 1.80 8.23
C GLU A 4 -29.16 1.70 8.06
N ARG A 5 -28.44 1.07 9.00
CA ARG A 5 -27.00 0.78 8.87
C ARG A 5 -26.70 -0.23 7.77
N SER A 6 -27.57 -1.25 7.64
CA SER A 6 -27.42 -2.29 6.62
C SER A 6 -27.64 -1.73 5.20
N TYR A 7 -28.51 -0.74 5.05
CA TYR A 7 -28.85 -0.16 3.75
C TYR A 7 -27.76 0.78 3.20
N LEU A 8 -27.07 1.52 4.08
CA LEU A 8 -25.92 2.34 3.69
C LEU A 8 -24.72 1.49 3.24
N SER A 9 -24.57 0.28 3.78
CA SER A 9 -23.47 -0.64 3.43
C SER A 9 -23.62 -1.26 2.03
N ALA A 10 -24.83 -1.28 1.47
CA ALA A 10 -25.08 -1.89 0.15
C ALA A 10 -24.96 -0.91 -1.03
N THR A 11 -24.88 0.41 -0.76
CA THR A 11 -24.90 1.46 -1.79
C THR A 11 -23.60 2.26 -1.87
N LEU A 12 -22.64 1.97 -0.99
CA LEU A 12 -21.30 2.54 -1.08
C LEU A 12 -20.51 1.73 -2.10
N ILE A 13 -20.18 2.38 -3.22
CA ILE A 13 -19.09 2.00 -4.10
C ILE A 13 -17.93 1.52 -3.20
N GLU A 14 -17.44 0.30 -3.42
CA GLU A 14 -16.31 -0.31 -2.68
C GLU A 14 -15.07 0.58 -2.82
N THR A 15 -15.00 1.64 -2.01
CA THR A 15 -13.78 2.41 -1.83
C THR A 15 -12.87 1.60 -0.91
N LYS A 16 -11.56 1.63 -1.19
CA LYS A 16 -10.46 0.97 -0.43
C LYS A 16 -10.63 1.01 1.10
N ASN A 17 -11.33 2.01 1.64
CA ASN A 17 -11.54 2.21 3.07
C ASN A 17 -12.55 1.29 3.76
N ALA A 18 -13.32 0.48 3.02
CA ALA A 18 -14.25 -0.46 3.65
C ALA A 18 -13.56 -1.75 4.14
N ASP A 19 -12.44 -2.12 3.51
CA ASP A 19 -11.68 -3.34 3.81
C ASP A 19 -10.29 -2.94 4.35
N LYS A 20 -10.06 -3.11 5.65
CA LYS A 20 -8.92 -2.55 6.40
C LYS A 20 -7.57 -3.24 6.13
N ASN A 21 -7.40 -3.84 4.96
CA ASN A 21 -6.26 -4.70 4.68
C ASN A 21 -5.06 -3.83 4.27
N ILE A 22 -3.88 -4.16 4.78
CA ILE A 22 -2.64 -3.40 4.54
C ILE A 22 -1.93 -3.98 3.32
N GLU A 23 -1.61 -3.13 2.34
CA GLU A 23 -0.82 -3.49 1.16
C GLU A 23 0.64 -3.02 1.33
N LEU A 24 1.58 -3.97 1.49
CA LEU A 24 3.01 -3.67 1.64
C LEU A 24 3.77 -4.07 0.38
N LEU A 25 4.55 -3.14 -0.19
CA LEU A 25 5.51 -3.45 -1.25
C LEU A 25 6.82 -3.92 -0.62
N LEU A 26 7.31 -5.09 -1.04
CA LEU A 26 8.62 -5.63 -0.68
C LEU A 26 9.54 -5.50 -1.89
N ASN A 27 10.49 -4.56 -1.85
CA ASN A 27 11.40 -4.29 -2.96
C ASN A 27 12.80 -4.89 -2.72
N GLY A 28 13.26 -5.71 -3.66
CA GLY A 28 14.60 -6.29 -3.63
C GLY A 28 14.73 -7.53 -2.74
N LEU A 29 13.61 -8.08 -2.26
CA LEU A 29 13.55 -9.32 -1.48
C LEU A 29 13.08 -10.48 -2.36
N ASP A 30 13.79 -11.62 -2.29
CA ASP A 30 13.26 -12.87 -2.81
C ASP A 30 12.20 -13.41 -1.85
N ARG A 31 11.00 -13.66 -2.36
CA ARG A 31 9.89 -14.29 -1.63
C ARG A 31 10.27 -15.60 -0.97
N LYS A 32 11.21 -16.36 -1.53
CA LYS A 32 11.69 -17.63 -0.96
C LYS A 32 12.93 -17.47 -0.07
N GLY A 33 13.48 -16.26 0.03
CA GLY A 33 14.64 -15.95 0.85
C GLY A 33 14.33 -15.97 2.34
N ASP A 34 15.35 -16.18 3.17
CA ASP A 34 15.16 -16.36 4.62
C ASP A 34 14.69 -15.08 5.31
N CYS A 35 15.15 -13.92 4.86
CA CYS A 35 14.66 -12.64 5.38
C CYS A 35 13.15 -12.44 5.15
N ALA A 36 12.65 -12.82 3.96
CA ALA A 36 11.21 -12.76 3.68
C ALA A 36 10.43 -13.70 4.59
N LYS A 37 10.90 -14.94 4.78
CA LYS A 37 10.28 -15.91 5.69
C LYS A 37 10.23 -15.40 7.13
N GLN A 38 11.31 -14.79 7.62
CA GLN A 38 11.37 -14.22 8.97
C GLN A 38 10.38 -13.08 9.16
N LEU A 39 10.25 -12.18 8.16
CA LEU A 39 9.26 -11.11 8.18
C LEU A 39 7.83 -11.67 8.23
N ILE A 40 7.53 -12.66 7.40
CA ILE A 40 6.22 -13.31 7.36
C ILE A 40 5.93 -13.97 8.71
N GLN A 41 6.87 -14.73 9.25
CA GLN A 41 6.74 -15.35 10.56
C GLN A 41 6.48 -14.31 11.64
N SER A 42 7.18 -13.17 11.61
CA SER A 42 6.96 -12.07 12.56
C SER A 42 5.53 -11.52 12.49
N PHE A 43 4.96 -11.35 11.30
CA PHE A 43 3.57 -10.94 11.13
C PHE A 43 2.58 -12.00 11.64
N GLU A 44 2.83 -13.27 11.35
CA GLU A 44 2.00 -14.38 11.80
C GLU A 44 2.04 -14.55 13.34
N GLU A 45 3.20 -14.31 13.96
CA GLU A 45 3.37 -14.28 15.43
C GLU A 45 2.58 -13.14 16.08
N MET A 46 2.35 -12.04 15.36
CA MET A 46 1.42 -10.96 15.78
C MET A 46 -0.06 -11.33 15.57
N GLY A 47 -0.37 -12.51 15.03
CA GLY A 47 -1.73 -12.97 14.75
C GLY A 47 -2.31 -12.47 13.43
N LEU A 48 -1.48 -11.95 12.52
CA LEU A 48 -1.92 -11.38 11.24
C LEU A 48 -1.95 -12.46 10.15
N ARG A 49 -3.02 -12.46 9.35
CA ARG A 49 -3.15 -13.32 8.17
C ARG A 49 -2.42 -12.68 7.00
N VAL A 50 -1.38 -13.33 6.52
CA VAL A 50 -0.51 -12.81 5.47
C VAL A 50 -0.76 -13.50 4.14
N VAL A 51 -0.99 -12.72 3.09
CA VAL A 51 -0.99 -13.20 1.70
C VAL A 51 0.25 -12.69 0.99
N GLN A 52 0.92 -13.56 0.24
CA GLN A 52 2.13 -13.25 -0.50
C GLN A 52 1.88 -13.33 -2.00
N GLU A 53 2.21 -12.27 -2.73
CA GLU A 53 2.05 -12.23 -4.18
C GLU A 53 3.23 -11.57 -4.87
N LYS A 54 3.41 -11.91 -6.16
CA LYS A 54 4.31 -11.14 -7.01
C LYS A 54 3.66 -9.80 -7.33
N TYR A 55 4.42 -8.72 -7.22
CA TYR A 55 3.98 -7.41 -7.67
C TYR A 55 3.63 -7.43 -9.16
N GLY A 56 2.47 -6.89 -9.47
CA GLY A 56 2.01 -6.52 -10.80
C GLY A 56 0.99 -5.39 -10.64
N LEU A 57 0.99 -4.42 -11.56
CA LEU A 57 0.05 -3.31 -11.46
C LEU A 57 -1.39 -3.80 -11.64
N ASP A 58 -1.64 -4.72 -12.57
CA ASP A 58 -2.96 -5.30 -12.79
C ASP A 58 -3.44 -6.06 -11.55
N THR A 59 -2.56 -6.87 -10.93
CA THR A 59 -2.91 -7.61 -9.72
C THR A 59 -3.14 -6.70 -8.52
N LEU A 60 -2.54 -5.52 -8.49
CA LEU A 60 -2.75 -4.52 -7.44
C LEU A 60 -4.16 -3.90 -7.48
N TYR A 61 -4.75 -3.75 -8.68
CA TYR A 61 -6.06 -3.13 -8.89
C TYR A 61 -7.20 -4.13 -9.11
N GLN A 62 -6.93 -5.31 -9.70
CA GLN A 62 -7.92 -6.35 -9.99
C GLN A 62 -7.83 -7.51 -9.00
N PHE A 63 -7.46 -7.22 -7.76
CA PHE A 63 -7.25 -8.23 -6.73
C PHE A 63 -8.58 -8.80 -6.23
N HIS A 64 -8.74 -10.12 -6.36
CA HIS A 64 -9.88 -10.87 -5.84
C HIS A 64 -9.35 -11.98 -4.94
N PRO A 65 -9.07 -11.69 -3.66
CA PRO A 65 -8.55 -12.69 -2.73
C PRO A 65 -9.52 -13.86 -2.61
N LYS A 66 -8.99 -15.08 -2.55
CA LYS A 66 -9.82 -16.27 -2.28
C LYS A 66 -10.19 -16.43 -0.81
N ALA A 67 -9.51 -15.69 0.08
CA ALA A 67 -9.69 -15.72 1.52
C ALA A 67 -9.33 -14.37 2.13
N ASP A 68 -9.97 -14.04 3.25
CA ASP A 68 -9.68 -12.83 4.02
C ASP A 68 -8.20 -12.79 4.48
N TYR A 69 -7.61 -11.61 4.45
CA TYR A 69 -6.22 -11.37 4.84
C TYR A 69 -6.12 -10.05 5.59
N ASP A 70 -5.12 -9.89 6.44
CA ASP A 70 -4.86 -8.63 7.15
C ASP A 70 -3.73 -7.84 6.48
N ILE A 71 -2.71 -8.55 5.96
CA ILE A 71 -1.59 -7.96 5.22
C ILE A 71 -1.38 -8.70 3.90
N ARG A 72 -1.26 -7.95 2.80
CA ARG A 72 -0.78 -8.45 1.51
C ARG A 72 0.62 -7.93 1.23
N LEU A 73 1.53 -8.87 1.03
CA LEU A 73 2.92 -8.62 0.68
C LEU A 73 3.10 -8.75 -0.83
N LEU A 74 3.43 -7.64 -1.47
CA LEU A 74 3.69 -7.53 -2.90
C LEU A 74 5.19 -7.58 -3.14
N PHE A 75 5.72 -8.71 -3.60
CA PHE A 75 7.14 -8.88 -3.88
C PHE A 75 7.50 -8.34 -5.26
N GLY A 76 8.31 -7.30 -5.31
CA GLY A 76 8.76 -6.64 -6.53
C GLY A 76 10.26 -6.34 -6.55
N TYR A 77 10.75 -6.00 -7.73
CA TYR A 77 12.11 -5.48 -7.92
C TYR A 77 12.04 -4.12 -8.59
N ASN A 78 13.08 -3.30 -8.44
CA ASN A 78 13.09 -1.93 -8.94
C ASN A 78 12.80 -1.83 -10.46
N HIS A 79 13.28 -2.79 -11.26
CA HIS A 79 13.01 -2.85 -12.70
C HIS A 79 11.54 -3.11 -13.06
N MET A 80 10.73 -3.64 -12.14
CA MET A 80 9.29 -3.86 -12.33
C MET A 80 8.47 -2.60 -12.03
N LEU A 81 9.07 -1.59 -11.42
CA LEU A 81 8.40 -0.36 -11.04
C LEU A 81 8.61 0.68 -12.14
N ALA A 82 7.80 0.66 -13.20
CA ALA A 82 7.89 1.65 -14.27
C ALA A 82 7.59 3.07 -13.76
N ALA A 83 8.28 4.10 -14.28
CA ALA A 83 8.13 5.47 -13.77
C ALA A 83 6.70 6.02 -13.97
N GLU A 84 6.07 5.67 -15.09
CA GLU A 84 4.69 6.04 -15.44
C GLU A 84 3.63 5.44 -14.50
N ASP A 85 3.94 4.33 -13.86
CA ASP A 85 3.01 3.64 -12.96
C ASP A 85 3.22 4.00 -11.48
N MET A 86 4.27 4.77 -11.16
CA MET A 86 4.62 5.08 -9.77
C MET A 86 3.49 5.80 -9.02
N GLY A 87 2.78 6.74 -9.67
CA GLY A 87 1.63 7.40 -9.01
C GLY A 87 0.52 6.41 -8.68
N LYS A 88 0.17 5.52 -9.62
CA LYS A 88 -0.85 4.47 -9.41
C LYS A 88 -0.42 3.49 -8.31
N LEU A 89 0.85 3.11 -8.28
CA LEU A 89 1.42 2.25 -7.25
C LEU A 89 1.35 2.93 -5.87
N SER A 90 1.87 4.16 -5.76
CA SER A 90 1.99 4.91 -4.52
C SER A 90 0.63 5.23 -3.88
N ARG A 91 -0.43 5.42 -4.69
CA ARG A 91 -1.80 5.58 -4.15
C ARG A 91 -2.36 4.31 -3.52
N ARG A 92 -1.93 3.14 -4.00
CA ARG A 92 -2.56 1.87 -3.63
C ARG A 92 -1.81 1.12 -2.54
N ILE A 93 -0.51 1.31 -2.39
CA ILE A 93 0.25 0.70 -1.29
C ILE A 93 0.22 1.57 -0.02
N ASP A 94 0.34 0.91 1.12
CA ASP A 94 0.29 1.55 2.44
C ASP A 94 1.66 1.66 3.08
N GLY A 95 2.62 0.80 2.71
CA GLY A 95 4.00 0.84 3.18
C GLY A 95 5.00 0.22 2.19
N LEU A 96 6.27 0.58 2.33
CA LEU A 96 7.39 0.00 1.58
C LEU A 96 8.39 -0.63 2.54
N ILE A 97 8.70 -1.90 2.34
CA ILE A 97 9.85 -2.58 2.91
C ILE A 97 10.88 -2.77 1.79
N TYR A 98 12.12 -2.35 1.98
CA TYR A 98 13.14 -2.49 0.95
C TYR A 98 14.50 -2.92 1.49
N LEU A 99 15.19 -3.76 0.72
CA LEU A 99 16.58 -4.11 0.98
C LEU A 99 17.49 -3.03 0.38
N GLU A 100 18.35 -2.43 1.20
CA GLU A 100 19.33 -1.47 0.70
C GLU A 100 20.34 -2.17 -0.22
N SER A 101 20.46 -1.65 -1.44
CA SER A 101 21.49 -2.08 -2.38
C SER A 101 22.27 -0.86 -2.84
N PRO A 102 23.61 -0.85 -2.76
CA PRO A 102 24.41 0.25 -3.29
C PRO A 102 24.30 0.39 -4.82
N LEU A 103 23.80 -0.65 -5.51
CA LEU A 103 23.66 -0.68 -6.96
C LEU A 103 22.25 -0.34 -7.45
N GLU A 104 21.26 -0.39 -6.55
CA GLU A 104 19.88 -0.03 -6.87
C GLU A 104 19.43 1.01 -5.88
N ASN A 105 19.24 2.25 -6.33
CA ASN A 105 18.46 3.21 -5.56
C ASN A 105 16.99 2.91 -5.89
N PRO A 106 16.20 2.33 -4.96
CA PRO A 106 14.78 2.25 -5.17
C PRO A 106 14.26 3.65 -5.46
N LYS A 107 13.13 3.78 -6.15
CA LYS A 107 12.47 5.07 -6.43
C LYS A 107 11.90 5.70 -5.14
N ILE A 108 12.68 5.77 -4.07
CA ILE A 108 12.36 6.16 -2.70
C ILE A 108 11.74 7.55 -2.65
N ASN A 109 12.23 8.49 -3.46
CA ASN A 109 11.68 9.84 -3.52
C ASN A 109 10.17 9.83 -3.77
N TRP A 110 9.69 8.99 -4.69
CA TRP A 110 8.25 8.84 -4.93
C TRP A 110 7.53 8.42 -3.65
N PHE A 111 8.00 7.39 -2.96
CA PHE A 111 7.34 6.91 -1.75
C PHE A 111 7.35 7.96 -0.62
N GLN A 112 8.46 8.67 -0.43
CA GLN A 112 8.57 9.76 0.53
C GLN A 112 7.59 10.90 0.23
N ASP A 113 7.40 11.22 -1.04
CA ASP A 113 6.54 12.32 -1.48
C ASP A 113 5.05 12.03 -1.31
N TYR A 114 4.64 10.76 -1.44
CA TYR A 114 3.30 10.30 -1.06
C TYR A 114 3.20 9.98 0.43
N GLN A 115 4.25 10.30 1.20
CA GLN A 115 4.35 10.07 2.63
C GLN A 115 4.12 8.60 3.02
N ILE A 116 4.53 7.67 2.17
CA ILE A 116 4.42 6.23 2.41
C ILE A 116 5.51 5.85 3.43
N PRO A 117 5.16 5.22 4.56
CA PRO A 117 6.11 4.73 5.55
C PRO A 117 7.08 3.73 4.93
N LEU A 118 8.34 3.87 5.31
CA LEU A 118 9.44 3.10 4.77
C LEU A 118 10.10 2.29 5.88
N PHE A 119 10.29 1.00 5.64
CA PHE A 119 11.12 0.13 6.46
C PHE A 119 12.34 -0.32 5.67
N LYS A 120 13.51 0.08 6.15
CA LYS A 120 14.78 -0.21 5.48
C LYS A 120 15.41 -1.44 6.11
N LEU A 121 15.71 -2.44 5.28
CA LEU A 121 16.50 -3.61 5.66
C LEU A 121 17.96 -3.40 5.26
N SER A 122 18.88 -3.57 6.21
CA SER A 122 20.31 -3.44 5.97
C SER A 122 20.88 -4.73 5.36
N ARG A 123 21.62 -4.63 4.26
CA ARG A 123 22.26 -5.79 3.62
C ARG A 123 23.44 -6.33 4.42
N ASP A 124 24.17 -5.44 5.09
CA ASP A 124 25.40 -5.77 5.82
C ASP A 124 25.13 -6.31 7.24
N SER A 125 23.91 -6.14 7.75
CA SER A 125 23.48 -6.61 9.08
C SER A 125 22.66 -7.92 9.01
N ASN A 126 22.10 -8.24 7.84
CA ASN A 126 21.09 -9.30 7.70
C ASN A 126 21.61 -10.62 7.11
N TYR A 127 22.93 -10.78 6.94
CA TYR A 127 23.54 -12.12 6.93
C TYR A 127 23.69 -12.61 8.38
N GLY A 128 22.57 -12.77 9.10
CA GLY A 128 22.52 -13.47 10.38
C GLY A 128 21.84 -12.78 11.56
N GLN A 129 21.58 -11.46 11.53
CA GLN A 129 20.71 -10.84 12.55
C GLN A 129 19.25 -10.83 12.08
N ALA A 130 18.38 -11.33 12.95
CA ALA A 130 16.94 -11.25 12.75
C ALA A 130 16.50 -9.79 12.86
N VAL A 131 15.51 -9.39 12.06
CA VAL A 131 14.83 -8.10 12.24
C VAL A 131 14.11 -8.14 13.59
N GLU A 132 14.32 -7.13 14.43
CA GLU A 132 13.66 -7.06 15.74
C GLU A 132 12.14 -6.89 15.57
N LEU A 133 11.37 -7.70 16.30
CA LEU A 133 9.91 -7.74 16.19
C LEU A 133 9.28 -6.38 16.52
N SER A 134 9.86 -5.65 17.48
CA SER A 134 9.40 -4.31 17.89
C SER A 134 9.47 -3.30 16.76
N ASP A 135 10.55 -3.33 15.96
CA ASP A 135 10.75 -2.38 14.87
C ASP A 135 9.72 -2.60 13.75
N ILE A 136 9.40 -3.87 13.48
CA ILE A 136 8.34 -4.25 12.55
C ILE A 136 6.97 -3.78 13.07
N GLN A 137 6.72 -3.94 14.36
CA GLN A 137 5.47 -3.53 14.99
C GLN A 137 5.26 -2.01 14.92
N ASP A 138 6.28 -1.23 15.25
CA ASP A 138 6.25 0.24 15.16
C ASP A 138 6.02 0.72 13.72
N PHE A 139 6.65 0.04 12.75
CA PHE A 139 6.41 0.28 11.34
C PHE A 139 4.96 0.00 10.95
N LEU A 140 4.40 -1.15 11.30
CA LEU A 140 3.01 -1.49 10.99
C LEU A 140 2.02 -0.52 11.65
N LEU A 141 2.29 -0.08 12.87
CA LEU A 141 1.47 0.91 13.55
C LEU A 141 1.47 2.24 12.80
N THR A 142 2.64 2.67 12.30
CA THR A 142 2.77 3.88 11.47
C THR A 142 1.99 3.74 10.15
N VAL A 143 2.06 2.55 9.52
CA VAL A 143 1.30 2.25 8.30
C VAL A 143 -0.21 2.31 8.56
N ALA A 144 -0.69 1.69 9.64
CA ALA A 144 -2.10 1.68 10.01
C ALA A 144 -2.63 3.09 10.32
N GLN A 145 -1.87 3.89 11.07
CA GLN A 145 -2.24 5.28 11.37
C GLN A 145 -2.38 6.12 10.10
N ARG A 146 -1.48 5.92 9.13
CA ARG A 146 -1.56 6.62 7.84
C ARG A 146 -2.76 6.16 7.01
N SER A 147 -3.00 4.85 6.91
CA SER A 147 -4.10 4.32 6.11
C SER A 147 -5.46 4.77 6.64
N GLU A 148 -5.59 4.93 7.96
CA GLU A 148 -6.79 5.53 8.59
C GLU A 148 -6.93 7.03 8.33
N ALA A 149 -5.81 7.77 8.25
CA ALA A 149 -5.81 9.22 8.09
C ALA A 149 -6.05 9.70 6.65
N ILE A 150 -5.80 8.88 5.63
CA ILE A 150 -5.78 9.32 4.23
C ILE A 150 -6.54 8.35 3.33
N SER A 151 -7.62 8.81 2.69
CA SER A 151 -8.38 7.97 1.75
C SER A 151 -7.67 7.75 0.42
N GLU A 152 -6.84 8.70 -0.04
CA GLU A 152 -6.00 8.64 -1.25
C GLU A 152 -5.07 9.87 -1.28
N THR A 153 -3.74 9.68 -1.21
CA THR A 153 -2.78 10.79 -1.29
C THR A 153 -2.52 11.16 -2.75
N TYR A 154 -2.87 12.39 -3.13
CA TYR A 154 -2.55 12.96 -4.44
C TYR A 154 -1.30 13.86 -4.33
N VAL A 155 -0.32 13.66 -5.20
CA VAL A 155 0.91 14.47 -5.20
C VAL A 155 1.01 15.25 -6.50
N ALA A 156 0.63 16.53 -6.43
CA ALA A 156 0.50 17.42 -7.59
C ALA A 156 1.76 17.55 -8.46
N LYS A 157 2.95 17.33 -7.90
CA LYS A 157 4.21 17.41 -8.66
C LYS A 157 4.44 16.24 -9.62
N PHE A 158 3.71 15.15 -9.44
CA PHE A 158 3.88 13.91 -10.20
C PHE A 158 2.65 13.52 -11.01
N GLU A 159 1.53 14.19 -10.77
CA GLU A 159 0.24 13.80 -11.26
C GLU A 159 -0.38 14.98 -12.00
N ALA A 160 -0.99 14.71 -13.15
CA ALA A 160 -1.80 15.71 -13.84
C ALA A 160 -2.98 16.05 -12.94
N ALA A 161 -3.20 17.36 -12.69
CA ALA A 161 -4.26 17.86 -11.83
C ALA A 161 -5.54 17.04 -12.03
N PRO A 162 -6.21 16.59 -10.95
CA PRO A 162 -7.44 15.83 -11.12
C PRO A 162 -8.35 16.64 -12.04
N PRO A 163 -8.99 16.01 -13.04
CA PRO A 163 -9.88 16.74 -13.94
C PRO A 163 -10.84 17.53 -13.06
N GLU A 164 -10.86 18.85 -13.22
CA GLU A 164 -11.77 19.71 -12.46
C GLU A 164 -13.14 19.06 -12.53
N LYS A 165 -13.72 18.74 -11.36
CA LYS A 165 -15.08 18.20 -11.29
C LYS A 165 -15.95 19.11 -12.13
N ARG A 166 -16.46 18.60 -13.26
CA ARG A 166 -17.19 19.43 -14.21
C ARG A 166 -18.47 19.85 -13.51
N ARG A 167 -18.50 21.10 -13.05
CA ARG A 167 -19.68 21.68 -12.43
C ARG A 167 -20.69 21.90 -13.54
N HIS A 168 -21.70 21.04 -13.58
CA HIS A 168 -22.81 21.22 -14.51
C HIS A 168 -23.73 22.29 -13.95
N HIS A 169 -23.94 23.35 -14.72
CA HIS A 169 -24.85 24.44 -14.36
C HIS A 169 -26.14 24.30 -15.17
N PHE A 170 -27.28 24.17 -14.49
CA PHE A 170 -28.59 24.33 -15.11
C PHE A 170 -29.11 25.75 -14.80
N LEU A 171 -29.23 26.57 -15.83
CA LEU A 171 -29.75 27.95 -15.78
C LEU A 171 -29.07 28.88 -14.78
N GLY A 172 -27.86 28.55 -14.30
CA GLY A 172 -27.13 29.34 -13.30
C GLY A 172 -27.68 29.25 -11.86
N ILE A 173 -28.68 28.40 -11.61
CA ILE A 173 -29.39 28.29 -10.32
C ILE A 173 -29.08 26.95 -9.64
N LEU A 174 -28.87 25.89 -10.42
CA LEU A 174 -28.53 24.57 -9.91
C LEU A 174 -27.15 24.17 -10.42
N SER A 175 -26.25 23.86 -9.50
CA SER A 175 -24.95 23.28 -9.80
C SER A 175 -24.79 21.95 -9.08
N TRP A 176 -24.42 20.90 -9.79
CA TRP A 176 -24.00 19.64 -9.18
C TRP A 176 -22.68 19.16 -9.78
N GLU A 177 -21.98 18.35 -8.99
CA GLU A 177 -20.72 17.73 -9.36
C GLU A 177 -20.99 16.32 -9.87
N THR A 178 -20.36 15.96 -10.99
CA THR A 178 -20.24 14.58 -11.50
C THR A 178 -18.78 14.27 -11.71
#